data_AF-F3GBL9-F1
#
_entry.id   AF-F3GBL9-F1
#
_cell.length_a   1.000
_cell.length_b   1.000
_cell.length_c   1.000
_cell.angle_alpha   90.00
_cell.angle_beta   90.00
_cell.angle_gamma   90.00
#
_symmetry.space_group_name_H-M   'P 1'
#
loop_
_entity.id
_entity.type
_entity.pdbx_description
1 polymer ?
#
loop_
_entity_poly.entity_id
_entity_poly.type
_entity_poly.pdbx_seq_one_letter_code
_entity_poly.pdbx_strand_id
1 'polypeptide(L)'
;MFQRTLGRLKGLEHAPAVVVSNENHRFIVAEQLRVAKMGSRRVILEPLARNTAPAIALAALEATADGTDPILLVLAADHHIHDEEAFRQAVAVAQVHAEAGRLVTFGITPTHAETGFGYIHCGESIAQGGFAIEAFKEKPSPEMAAEYLSSGAYLWNSGMFMFRASVFLAELKKHRSDILSACRVALADSDADSYFLHVSSEKFALCADESVDYAVMEHTDLGLVVPLDAGWNDLGSWAAIWDVGPHDENA
;
A
#
# COMPACT_ATOMS: atom_id res chain seq x y z
N MET A 1 -0.40 -15.58 -3.56
CA MET A 1 0.32 -14.31 -3.32
C MET A 1 0.13 -13.80 -1.89
N PHE A 2 -1.09 -13.72 -1.37
CA PHE A 2 -1.35 -13.31 0.02
C PHE A 2 -0.41 -13.92 1.09
N GLN A 3 -0.26 -15.25 1.13
CA GLN A 3 0.65 -15.91 2.08
C GLN A 3 2.12 -15.54 1.88
N ARG A 4 2.55 -15.28 0.64
CA ARG A 4 3.91 -14.80 0.34
C ARG A 4 4.11 -13.38 0.85
N THR A 5 3.09 -12.51 0.74
CA THR A 5 3.13 -11.14 1.30
C THR A 5 3.24 -11.14 2.81
N LEU A 6 2.61 -12.08 3.51
CA LEU A 6 2.82 -12.21 4.95
C LEU A 6 4.16 -12.86 5.29
N GLY A 7 4.60 -13.85 4.48
CA GLY A 7 5.87 -14.54 4.64
C GLY A 7 7.09 -13.63 4.50
N ARG A 8 7.09 -12.68 3.55
CA ARG A 8 8.20 -11.74 3.32
C ARG A 8 8.43 -10.79 4.49
N LEU A 9 7.45 -10.62 5.38
CA LEU A 9 7.59 -9.82 6.60
C LEU A 9 8.50 -10.50 7.64
N LYS A 10 8.80 -11.79 7.45
CA LYS A 10 9.74 -12.51 8.32
C LYS A 10 11.09 -11.80 8.34
N GLY A 11 11.56 -11.48 9.54
CA GLY A 11 12.80 -10.73 9.76
C GLY A 11 12.59 -9.24 10.01
N LEU A 12 11.37 -8.73 9.84
CA LEU A 12 10.97 -7.41 10.33
C LEU A 12 10.34 -7.54 11.72
N GLU A 13 10.61 -6.58 12.59
CA GLU A 13 9.88 -6.46 13.85
C GLU A 13 8.55 -5.78 13.59
N HIS A 14 7.44 -6.50 13.78
CA HIS A 14 6.10 -5.96 13.56
C HIS A 14 5.06 -6.63 14.46
N ALA A 15 3.98 -5.89 14.75
CA ALA A 15 2.78 -6.46 15.36
C ALA A 15 2.03 -7.37 14.36
N PRO A 16 1.15 -8.27 14.81
CA PRO A 16 0.29 -9.04 13.91
C PRO A 16 -0.44 -8.14 12.92
N ALA A 17 -0.52 -8.56 11.65
CA ALA A 17 -1.03 -7.72 10.57
C ALA A 17 -2.52 -7.38 10.73
N VAL A 18 -2.92 -6.19 10.30
CA VAL A 18 -4.32 -5.86 10.03
C VAL A 18 -4.58 -6.19 8.56
N VAL A 19 -5.54 -7.06 8.30
CA VAL A 19 -5.93 -7.43 6.93
C VAL A 19 -7.23 -6.74 6.59
N VAL A 20 -7.24 -5.96 5.50
CA VAL A 20 -8.46 -5.38 4.95
C VAL A 20 -8.82 -6.14 3.68
N SER A 21 -10.06 -6.61 3.58
CA SER A 21 -10.51 -7.36 2.41
C SER A 21 -12.01 -7.21 2.21
N ASN A 22 -12.49 -7.47 0.99
CA ASN A 22 -13.92 -7.52 0.73
C ASN A 22 -14.59 -8.66 1.52
N GLU A 23 -15.82 -8.44 2.00
CA GLU A 23 -16.58 -9.42 2.78
C GLU A 23 -16.80 -10.76 2.06
N ASN A 24 -16.84 -10.76 0.72
CA ASN A 24 -16.96 -11.98 -0.09
C ASN A 24 -15.70 -12.86 -0.02
N HIS A 25 -14.55 -12.30 0.36
CA HIS A 25 -13.29 -13.02 0.48
C HIS A 25 -12.99 -13.50 1.92
N ARG A 26 -13.89 -13.28 2.88
CA ARG A 26 -13.63 -13.57 4.31
C ARG A 26 -13.18 -15.01 4.57
N PHE A 27 -13.80 -16.01 3.91
CA PHE A 27 -13.47 -17.42 4.12
C PHE A 27 -12.10 -17.78 3.54
N ILE A 28 -11.76 -17.27 2.35
CA ILE A 28 -10.46 -17.54 1.74
C ILE A 28 -9.35 -16.85 2.54
N VAL A 29 -9.55 -15.60 3.00
CA VAL A 29 -8.58 -14.90 3.84
C VAL A 29 -8.32 -15.67 5.14
N ALA A 30 -9.38 -16.08 5.84
CA ALA A 30 -9.26 -16.83 7.09
C ALA A 30 -8.55 -18.16 6.90
N GLU A 31 -8.89 -18.91 5.83
CA GLU A 31 -8.24 -20.18 5.54
C GLU A 31 -6.76 -19.99 5.18
N GLN A 32 -6.42 -18.97 4.39
CA GLN A 32 -5.04 -18.68 4.02
C GLN A 32 -4.18 -18.29 5.24
N LEU A 33 -4.72 -17.49 6.16
CA LEU A 33 -4.07 -17.16 7.44
C LEU A 33 -3.85 -18.41 8.30
N ARG A 34 -4.88 -19.26 8.41
CA ARG A 34 -4.82 -20.52 9.18
C ARG A 34 -3.77 -21.48 8.63
N VAL A 35 -3.75 -21.71 7.31
CA VAL A 35 -2.78 -22.58 6.64
C VAL A 35 -1.36 -22.05 6.79
N ALA A 36 -1.17 -20.74 6.69
CA ALA A 36 0.11 -20.09 6.88
C ALA A 36 0.59 -20.09 8.35
N LYS A 37 -0.29 -20.44 9.30
CA LYS A 37 -0.06 -20.33 10.75
C LYS A 37 0.35 -18.91 11.17
N MET A 38 -0.21 -17.91 10.51
CA MET A 38 0.04 -16.50 10.78
C MET A 38 -1.20 -15.89 11.43
N GLY A 39 -1.00 -15.24 12.57
CA GLY A 39 -2.05 -14.48 13.23
C GLY A 39 -2.27 -13.13 12.55
N SER A 40 -3.51 -12.63 12.62
CA SER A 40 -3.82 -11.23 12.33
C SER A 40 -4.24 -10.55 13.63
N ARG A 41 -3.97 -9.24 13.74
CA ARG A 41 -4.54 -8.41 14.81
C ARG A 41 -6.04 -8.23 14.58
N ARG A 42 -6.41 -8.01 13.33
CA ARG A 42 -7.80 -7.85 12.88
C ARG A 42 -7.94 -8.24 11.42
N VAL A 43 -9.10 -8.75 11.04
CA VAL A 43 -9.54 -8.84 9.65
C VAL A 43 -10.74 -7.92 9.47
N ILE A 44 -10.54 -6.79 8.80
CA ILE A 44 -11.56 -5.80 8.49
C ILE A 44 -12.21 -6.18 7.16
N LEU A 45 -13.53 -6.36 7.17
CA LEU A 45 -14.31 -6.73 6.01
C LEU A 45 -15.03 -5.52 5.44
N GLU A 46 -14.62 -5.13 4.23
CA GLU A 46 -15.27 -4.08 3.46
C GLU A 46 -16.51 -4.65 2.75
N PRO A 47 -17.71 -4.06 2.96
CA PRO A 47 -18.93 -4.51 2.30
C PRO A 47 -18.98 -4.10 0.82
N LEU A 48 -18.21 -3.07 0.44
CA LEU A 48 -18.16 -2.47 -0.90
C LEU A 48 -16.69 -2.17 -1.25
N ALA A 49 -16.29 -2.35 -2.50
CA ALA A 49 -14.98 -1.89 -2.94
C ALA A 49 -15.01 -0.36 -3.09
N ARG A 50 -14.19 0.35 -2.30
CA ARG A 50 -14.05 1.82 -2.33
C ARG A 50 -12.61 2.28 -2.57
N ASN A 51 -11.78 1.40 -3.15
CA ASN A 51 -10.37 1.63 -3.46
C ASN A 51 -9.50 1.82 -2.19
N THR A 52 -8.26 2.26 -2.34
CA THR A 52 -7.23 2.13 -1.29
C THR A 52 -7.30 3.19 -0.19
N ALA A 53 -7.79 4.41 -0.45
CA ALA A 53 -7.81 5.44 0.61
C ALA A 53 -8.74 5.04 1.77
N PRO A 54 -9.99 4.58 1.53
CA PRO A 54 -10.87 4.11 2.60
C PRO A 54 -10.32 2.86 3.31
N ALA A 55 -9.77 1.89 2.56
CA ALA A 55 -9.20 0.68 3.16
C ALA A 55 -8.07 1.00 4.16
N ILE A 56 -7.15 1.89 3.76
CA ILE A 56 -6.05 2.35 4.62
C ILE A 56 -6.59 3.19 5.79
N ALA A 57 -7.59 4.03 5.57
CA ALA A 57 -8.23 4.81 6.63
C ALA A 57 -8.86 3.91 7.71
N LEU A 58 -9.58 2.85 7.30
CA LEU A 58 -10.14 1.86 8.22
C LEU A 58 -9.04 1.19 9.05
N ALA A 59 -7.96 0.75 8.40
CA ALA A 59 -6.82 0.13 9.07
C ALA A 59 -6.13 1.08 10.05
N ALA A 60 -5.92 2.34 9.67
CA ALA A 60 -5.28 3.34 10.52
C ALA A 60 -6.15 3.73 11.74
N LEU A 61 -7.47 3.82 11.55
CA LEU A 61 -8.40 4.05 12.65
C LEU A 61 -8.43 2.86 13.63
N GLU A 62 -8.46 1.63 13.14
CA GLU A 62 -8.41 0.42 13.99
C GLU A 62 -7.06 0.29 14.70
N ALA A 63 -5.96 0.61 14.01
CA ALA A 63 -4.62 0.55 14.59
C ALA A 63 -4.40 1.58 15.71
N THR A 64 -5.18 2.66 15.74
CA THR A 64 -5.10 3.72 16.77
C THR A 64 -6.23 3.66 17.80
N ALA A 65 -7.11 2.65 17.73
CA ALA A 65 -8.30 2.55 18.58
C ALA A 65 -7.99 2.38 20.08
N ASP A 66 -6.84 1.80 20.42
CA ASP A 66 -6.36 1.61 21.80
C ASP A 66 -5.50 2.78 22.31
N GLY A 67 -5.44 3.89 21.56
CA GLY A 67 -4.62 5.05 21.88
C GLY A 67 -3.15 4.92 21.51
N THR A 68 -2.76 3.81 20.87
CA THR A 68 -1.42 3.70 20.26
C THR A 68 -1.33 4.54 18.97
N ASP A 69 -0.11 4.80 18.52
CA ASP A 69 0.14 5.52 17.26
C ASP A 69 1.28 4.86 16.47
N PRO A 70 1.01 3.65 15.91
CA PRO A 70 2.02 2.85 15.24
C PRO A 70 2.41 3.41 13.87
N ILE A 71 3.55 2.94 13.37
CA ILE A 71 3.90 3.06 11.96
C ILE A 71 3.22 1.92 11.21
N LEU A 72 2.56 2.27 10.12
CA LEU A 72 1.87 1.34 9.24
C LEU A 72 2.74 1.11 8.01
N LEU A 73 3.03 -0.17 7.74
CA LEU A 73 3.53 -0.62 6.45
C LEU A 73 2.34 -1.17 5.65
N VAL A 74 1.95 -0.44 4.62
CA VAL A 74 0.81 -0.77 3.75
C VAL A 74 1.31 -1.54 2.54
N LEU A 75 0.80 -2.75 2.34
CA LEU A 75 1.20 -3.66 1.27
C LEU A 75 -0.02 -4.20 0.54
N ALA A 76 0.06 -4.27 -0.79
CA ALA A 76 -0.88 -5.05 -1.58
C ALA A 76 -0.60 -6.55 -1.44
N ALA A 77 -1.67 -7.35 -1.42
CA ALA A 77 -1.60 -8.80 -1.18
C ALA A 77 -1.17 -9.63 -2.40
N ASP A 78 -1.09 -9.00 -3.56
CA ASP A 78 -0.92 -9.59 -4.89
C ASP A 78 0.42 -9.27 -5.55
N HIS A 79 1.21 -8.35 -5.03
CA HIS A 79 2.56 -8.08 -5.56
C HIS A 79 3.53 -9.25 -5.35
N HIS A 80 4.39 -9.47 -6.34
CA HIS A 80 5.59 -10.30 -6.21
C HIS A 80 6.81 -9.43 -5.89
N ILE A 81 7.64 -9.91 -4.96
CA ILE A 81 8.93 -9.30 -4.60
C ILE A 81 9.89 -10.48 -4.52
N HIS A 82 10.92 -10.47 -5.36
CA HIS A 82 11.88 -11.56 -5.49
C HIS A 82 12.97 -11.47 -4.41
N ASP A 83 13.55 -10.28 -4.20
CA ASP A 83 14.60 -10.05 -3.21
C ASP A 83 14.00 -9.51 -1.90
N GLU A 84 13.72 -10.43 -0.96
CA GLU A 84 13.19 -10.06 0.34
C GLU A 84 14.18 -9.28 1.21
N GLU A 85 15.50 -9.42 0.98
CA GLU A 85 16.51 -8.69 1.75
C GLU A 85 16.59 -7.23 1.32
N ALA A 86 16.60 -6.98 0.01
CA ALA A 86 16.50 -5.62 -0.53
C ALA A 86 15.20 -4.93 -0.08
N PHE A 87 14.09 -5.67 -0.05
CA PHE A 87 12.83 -5.17 0.52
C PHE A 87 12.95 -4.77 1.99
N ARG A 88 13.54 -5.62 2.84
CA ARG A 88 13.75 -5.30 4.26
C ARG A 88 14.64 -4.07 4.46
N GLN A 89 15.68 -3.91 3.64
CA GLN A 89 16.55 -2.74 3.68
C GLN A 89 15.81 -1.46 3.30
N ALA A 90 15.00 -1.49 2.23
CA ALA A 90 14.17 -0.37 1.85
C ALA A 90 13.13 -0.02 2.93
N VAL A 91 12.53 -1.03 3.56
CA VAL A 91 11.60 -0.84 4.70
C VAL A 91 12.30 -0.18 5.87
N ALA A 92 13.53 -0.58 6.21
CA ALA A 92 14.30 0.05 7.28
C ALA A 92 14.58 1.54 7.01
N VAL A 93 14.92 1.88 5.76
CA VAL A 93 15.09 3.28 5.33
C VAL A 93 13.77 4.06 5.41
N ALA A 94 12.69 3.50 4.87
CA ALA A 94 11.36 4.10 4.92
C ALA A 94 10.87 4.33 6.36
N GLN A 95 11.21 3.42 7.27
CA GLN A 95 10.82 3.53 8.67
C GLN A 95 11.41 4.79 9.32
N VAL A 96 12.68 5.11 9.07
CA VAL A 96 13.30 6.32 9.65
C VAL A 96 12.58 7.60 9.18
N HIS A 97 12.19 7.65 7.90
CA HIS A 97 11.42 8.77 7.37
C HIS A 97 9.99 8.83 7.92
N ALA A 98 9.31 7.69 8.04
CA ALA A 98 7.99 7.62 8.65
C ALA A 98 8.01 8.02 10.13
N GLU A 99 9.06 7.63 10.87
CA GLU A 99 9.29 8.06 12.25
C GLU A 99 9.42 9.58 12.37
N ALA A 100 10.07 10.21 11.39
CA ALA A 100 10.20 11.66 11.23
C ALA A 100 8.94 12.35 10.68
N GLY A 101 7.83 11.63 10.53
CA GLY A 101 6.54 12.20 10.12
C GLY A 101 6.35 12.36 8.61
N ARG A 102 7.10 11.64 7.78
CA ARG A 102 6.90 11.61 6.33
C ARG A 102 5.86 10.56 5.91
N LEU A 103 5.25 10.79 4.75
CA LEU A 103 4.43 9.80 4.04
C LEU A 103 5.30 9.16 2.96
N VAL A 104 5.81 7.97 3.25
CA VAL A 104 6.75 7.29 2.35
C VAL A 104 5.99 6.39 1.38
N THR A 105 6.33 6.46 0.10
CA THR A 105 6.01 5.44 -0.92
C THR A 105 7.29 4.76 -1.40
N PHE A 106 7.17 3.55 -1.96
CA PHE A 106 8.30 2.83 -2.54
C PHE A 106 8.26 2.95 -4.06
N GLY A 107 9.36 3.45 -4.64
CA GLY A 107 9.50 3.66 -6.08
C GLY A 107 10.32 2.57 -6.74
N ILE A 108 9.81 1.91 -7.78
CA ILE A 108 10.55 0.87 -8.52
C ILE A 108 11.31 1.51 -9.68
N THR A 109 12.57 1.15 -9.87
CA THR A 109 13.35 1.60 -11.02
C THR A 109 12.72 1.07 -12.32
N PRO A 110 12.25 1.94 -13.23
CA PRO A 110 11.64 1.50 -14.47
C PRO A 110 12.64 0.76 -15.36
N THR A 111 12.27 -0.42 -15.84
CA THR A 111 13.09 -1.20 -16.78
C THR A 111 12.66 -1.04 -18.23
N HIS A 112 11.45 -0.53 -18.45
CA HIS A 112 10.86 -0.26 -19.76
C HIS A 112 9.82 0.87 -19.64
N ALA A 113 9.28 1.31 -20.76
CA ALA A 113 8.26 2.36 -20.81
C ALA A 113 6.88 1.71 -20.62
N GLU A 114 6.44 1.56 -19.37
CA GLU A 114 5.11 1.03 -19.03
C GLU A 114 4.07 2.17 -19.02
N THR A 115 2.88 1.89 -19.53
CA THR A 115 1.76 2.85 -19.57
C THR A 115 0.65 2.50 -18.58
N GLY A 116 0.68 1.29 -18.01
CA GLY A 116 -0.27 0.82 -17.00
C GLY A 116 0.03 1.29 -15.58
N PHE A 117 1.25 1.76 -15.30
CA PHE A 117 1.69 2.15 -13.96
C PHE A 117 1.61 3.66 -13.72
N GLY A 118 1.50 4.01 -12.44
CA GLY A 118 1.81 5.36 -11.96
C GLY A 118 3.32 5.60 -11.94
N TYR A 119 3.73 6.82 -12.24
CA TYR A 119 5.11 7.29 -12.16
C TYR A 119 5.25 8.38 -11.09
N ILE A 120 6.39 8.40 -10.42
CA ILE A 120 6.76 9.35 -9.38
C ILE A 120 7.95 10.14 -9.91
N HIS A 121 7.80 11.45 -10.09
CA HIS A 121 8.91 12.34 -10.41
C HIS A 121 9.73 12.61 -9.14
N CYS A 122 10.99 12.17 -9.14
CA CYS A 122 11.89 12.36 -8.02
C CYS A 122 12.47 13.77 -8.06
N GLY A 123 12.32 14.50 -6.95
CA GLY A 123 12.95 15.78 -6.74
C GLY A 123 14.29 15.67 -6.03
N GLU A 124 14.54 16.61 -5.13
CA GLU A 124 15.77 16.67 -4.37
C GLU A 124 16.00 15.41 -3.54
N SER A 125 17.24 14.92 -3.54
CA SER A 125 17.66 13.82 -2.68
C SER A 125 17.61 14.27 -1.22
N ILE A 126 16.94 13.47 -0.40
CA ILE A 126 16.88 13.61 1.04
C ILE A 126 17.91 12.66 1.65
N ALA A 127 18.47 13.05 2.80
CA ALA A 127 19.39 12.20 3.54
C ALA A 127 18.79 10.79 3.76
N GLN A 128 19.65 9.78 3.85
CA GLN A 128 19.27 8.38 4.08
C GLN A 128 18.57 7.67 2.90
N GLY A 129 18.68 8.19 1.67
CA GLY A 129 18.33 7.44 0.46
C GLY A 129 16.88 7.62 -0.02
N GLY A 130 16.17 8.62 0.51
CA GLY A 130 14.89 9.07 0.00
C GLY A 130 15.01 10.21 -1.02
N PHE A 131 13.95 10.46 -1.78
CA PHE A 131 13.80 11.65 -2.62
C PHE A 131 12.48 12.35 -2.30
N ALA A 132 12.49 13.68 -2.37
CA ALA A 132 11.25 14.44 -2.38
C ALA A 132 10.40 14.02 -3.60
N ILE A 133 9.08 14.07 -3.46
CA ILE A 133 8.17 13.82 -4.57
C ILE A 133 7.80 15.16 -5.20
N GLU A 134 8.14 15.36 -6.47
CA GLU A 134 7.75 16.57 -7.20
C GLU A 134 6.36 16.44 -7.83
N ALA A 135 6.04 15.25 -8.33
CA ALA A 135 4.76 14.98 -8.96
C ALA A 135 4.49 13.48 -9.05
N PHE A 136 3.21 13.12 -9.01
CA PHE A 136 2.72 11.84 -9.51
C PHE A 136 2.18 12.00 -10.93
N LYS A 137 2.35 10.96 -11.74
CA LYS A 137 1.90 10.87 -13.13
C LYS A 137 1.26 9.51 -13.35
N GLU A 138 -0.06 9.46 -13.32
CA GLU A 138 -0.79 8.21 -13.52
C GLU A 138 -0.95 7.87 -15.00
N LYS A 139 -0.59 6.64 -15.39
CA LYS A 139 -0.87 6.03 -16.70
C LYS A 139 -0.53 6.95 -17.89
N PRO A 140 0.76 7.30 -18.07
CA PRO A 140 1.19 8.19 -19.14
C PRO A 140 0.94 7.60 -20.54
N SER A 141 0.94 8.46 -21.56
CA SER A 141 0.97 7.99 -22.95
C SER A 141 2.29 7.26 -23.24
N PRO A 142 2.35 6.40 -24.28
CA PRO A 142 3.59 5.70 -24.63
C PRO A 142 4.80 6.63 -24.84
N GLU A 143 4.57 7.81 -25.43
CA GLU A 143 5.61 8.81 -25.67
C GLU A 143 6.15 9.37 -24.34
N MET A 144 5.25 9.71 -23.42
CA MET A 144 5.60 10.21 -22.09
C MET A 144 6.30 9.13 -21.25
N ALA A 145 5.85 7.88 -21.32
CA ALA A 145 6.49 6.77 -20.62
C ALA A 145 7.94 6.55 -21.10
N ALA A 146 8.18 6.68 -22.41
CA ALA A 146 9.54 6.62 -22.98
C ALA A 146 10.40 7.81 -22.54
N GLU A 147 9.83 9.01 -22.49
CA GLU A 147 10.51 10.20 -21.96
C GLU A 147 10.91 10.00 -20.49
N TYR A 148 9.96 9.58 -19.65
CA TYR A 148 10.19 9.32 -18.22
C TYR A 148 11.31 8.30 -18.00
N LEU A 149 11.27 7.18 -18.73
CA LEU A 149 12.32 6.17 -18.69
C LEU A 149 13.69 6.76 -19.08
N SER A 150 13.75 7.50 -20.20
CA SER A 150 15.01 8.06 -20.70
C SER A 150 15.62 9.14 -19.79
N SER A 151 14.77 9.86 -19.05
CA SER A 151 15.23 10.90 -18.12
C SER A 151 15.95 10.34 -16.90
N GLY A 152 15.61 9.11 -16.47
CA GLY A 152 16.07 8.52 -15.22
C GLY A 152 15.58 9.23 -13.94
N ALA A 153 14.72 10.25 -14.08
CA ALA A 153 14.21 11.06 -12.96
C ALA A 153 12.89 10.50 -12.37
N TYR A 154 12.35 9.42 -12.95
CA TYR A 154 11.08 8.85 -12.53
C TYR A 154 11.23 7.42 -12.02
N LEU A 155 10.42 7.10 -11.02
CA LEU A 155 10.23 5.74 -10.50
C LEU A 155 8.79 5.30 -10.73
N TRP A 156 8.54 4.00 -10.88
CA TRP A 156 7.17 3.48 -10.84
C TRP A 156 6.62 3.49 -9.43
N ASN A 157 5.37 3.90 -9.28
CA ASN A 157 4.66 3.81 -8.00
C ASN A 157 4.31 2.35 -7.70
N SER A 158 4.90 1.79 -6.64
CA SER A 158 4.65 0.39 -6.27
C SER A 158 3.31 0.16 -5.57
N GLY A 159 2.58 1.21 -5.19
CA GLY A 159 1.37 1.10 -4.37
C GLY A 159 1.61 0.63 -2.92
N MET A 160 2.88 0.57 -2.48
CA MET A 160 3.26 0.32 -1.10
C MET A 160 3.56 1.64 -0.39
N PHE A 161 3.17 1.73 0.88
CA PHE A 161 3.34 2.95 1.66
C PHE A 161 3.85 2.67 3.07
N MET A 162 4.52 3.64 3.67
CA MET A 162 4.90 3.60 5.08
C MET A 162 4.76 4.96 5.74
N PHE A 163 4.00 5.02 6.83
CA PHE A 163 3.76 6.27 7.58
C PHE A 163 3.26 6.00 8.99
N ARG A 164 3.41 6.99 9.87
CA ARG A 164 2.76 7.01 11.18
C ARG A 164 1.24 7.18 11.01
N ALA A 165 0.46 6.37 11.72
CA ALA A 165 -1.00 6.34 11.59
C ALA A 165 -1.64 7.72 11.83
N SER A 166 -1.24 8.42 12.90
CA SER A 166 -1.75 9.77 13.21
C SER A 166 -1.45 10.79 12.12
N VAL A 167 -0.26 10.73 11.52
CA VAL A 167 0.18 11.66 10.46
C VAL A 167 -0.65 11.43 9.20
N PHE A 168 -0.83 10.17 8.79
CA PHE A 168 -1.71 9.84 7.67
C PHE A 168 -3.15 10.28 7.91
N LEU A 169 -3.71 10.01 9.09
CA LEU A 169 -5.07 10.43 9.42
C LEU A 169 -5.22 11.96 9.43
N ALA A 170 -4.17 12.70 9.81
CA ALA A 170 -4.15 14.15 9.75
C ALA A 170 -4.14 14.68 8.30
N GLU A 171 -3.29 14.13 7.44
CA GLU A 171 -3.25 14.50 6.01
C GLU A 171 -4.54 14.09 5.30
N LEU A 172 -5.08 12.90 5.57
CA LEU A 172 -6.37 12.48 5.04
C LEU A 172 -7.49 13.43 5.51
N LYS A 173 -7.47 13.89 6.76
CA LYS A 173 -8.43 14.89 7.24
C LYS A 173 -8.30 16.21 6.47
N LYS A 174 -7.07 16.65 6.18
CA LYS A 174 -6.79 17.91 5.47
C LYS A 174 -7.29 17.86 4.03
N HIS A 175 -7.08 16.76 3.33
CA HIS A 175 -7.35 16.65 1.90
C HIS A 175 -8.71 16.00 1.58
N ARG A 176 -9.12 14.99 2.36
CA ARG A 176 -10.36 14.21 2.16
C ARG A 176 -11.07 13.91 3.49
N SER A 177 -11.46 14.99 4.18
CA SER A 177 -12.21 14.91 5.44
C SER A 177 -13.50 14.07 5.34
N ASP A 178 -14.10 14.02 4.15
CA ASP A 178 -15.28 13.23 3.83
C ASP A 178 -15.00 11.72 3.93
N ILE A 179 -13.89 11.22 3.35
CA ILE A 179 -13.47 9.81 3.49
C ILE A 179 -13.20 9.48 4.94
N LEU A 180 -12.42 10.31 5.65
CA LEU A 180 -12.09 10.05 7.05
C LEU A 180 -13.36 10.00 7.92
N SER A 181 -14.29 10.94 7.72
CA SER A 181 -15.54 10.98 8.46
C SER A 181 -16.41 9.77 8.18
N ALA A 182 -16.57 9.37 6.91
CA ALA A 182 -17.34 8.20 6.53
C ALA A 182 -16.76 6.92 7.13
N CYS A 183 -15.44 6.74 7.09
CA CYS A 183 -14.76 5.59 7.69
C CYS A 183 -14.94 5.54 9.22
N ARG A 184 -14.85 6.69 9.91
CA ARG A 184 -15.10 6.75 11.36
C ARG A 184 -16.53 6.35 11.73
N VAL A 185 -17.52 6.86 10.99
CA VAL A 185 -18.93 6.53 11.22
C VAL A 185 -19.19 5.05 10.93
N ALA A 186 -18.62 4.53 9.83
CA ALA A 186 -18.80 3.14 9.45
C ALA A 186 -18.15 2.14 10.42
N LEU A 187 -17.00 2.51 11.02
CA LEU A 187 -16.38 1.72 12.09
C LEU A 187 -17.13 1.83 13.42
N ALA A 188 -17.67 2.99 13.77
CA ALA A 188 -18.44 3.15 15.00
C ALA A 188 -19.75 2.30 14.99
N ASP A 189 -20.29 2.06 13.80
CA ASP A 189 -21.49 1.25 13.56
C ASP A 189 -21.16 -0.19 13.09
N SER A 190 -19.89 -0.59 13.19
CA SER A 190 -19.45 -1.93 12.76
C SER A 190 -19.87 -3.02 13.74
N ASP A 191 -20.06 -4.22 13.22
CA ASP A 191 -20.26 -5.42 14.03
C ASP A 191 -18.96 -6.22 14.10
N ALA A 192 -18.69 -6.83 15.25
CA ALA A 192 -17.46 -7.56 15.49
C ALA A 192 -17.78 -8.96 15.99
N ASP A 193 -17.27 -9.97 15.28
CA ASP A 193 -17.26 -11.34 15.79
C ASP A 193 -15.86 -11.71 16.33
N SER A 194 -15.66 -12.99 16.67
CA SER A 194 -14.40 -13.47 17.25
C SER A 194 -13.20 -13.40 16.30
N TYR A 195 -13.43 -13.14 15.01
CA TYR A 195 -12.40 -13.19 13.96
C TYR A 195 -12.43 -11.98 13.01
N PHE A 196 -13.61 -11.42 12.74
CA PHE A 196 -13.84 -10.38 11.73
C PHE A 196 -14.42 -9.09 12.34
N LEU A 197 -14.11 -7.98 11.68
CA LEU A 197 -14.78 -6.69 11.85
C LEU A 197 -15.59 -6.39 10.59
N HIS A 198 -16.91 -6.44 10.70
CA HIS A 198 -17.85 -6.16 9.62
C HIS A 198 -18.16 -4.66 9.59
N VAL A 199 -17.59 -3.95 8.63
CA VAL A 199 -17.84 -2.51 8.48
C VAL A 199 -19.29 -2.28 8.06
N SER A 200 -19.97 -1.29 8.66
CA SER A 200 -21.37 -0.98 8.36
C SER A 200 -21.57 -0.62 6.88
N SER A 201 -22.32 -1.46 6.15
CA SER A 201 -22.58 -1.29 4.72
C SER A 201 -23.29 0.01 4.38
N GLU A 202 -24.32 0.37 5.15
CA GLU A 202 -25.09 1.61 4.94
C GLU A 202 -24.20 2.86 5.08
N LYS A 203 -23.36 2.90 6.13
CA LYS A 203 -22.49 4.05 6.40
C LYS A 203 -21.31 4.09 5.45
N PHE A 204 -20.69 2.95 5.15
CA PHE A 204 -19.55 2.87 4.25
C PHE A 204 -19.93 3.14 2.78
N ALA A 205 -21.18 2.90 2.39
CA ALA A 205 -21.69 3.27 1.08
C ALA A 205 -21.60 4.79 0.81
N LEU A 206 -21.54 5.63 1.84
CA LEU A 206 -21.37 7.08 1.71
C LEU A 206 -19.92 7.51 1.54
N CYS A 207 -18.96 6.59 1.73
CA CYS A 207 -17.55 6.88 1.53
C CYS A 207 -17.24 7.02 0.03
N ALA A 208 -16.43 8.02 -0.31
CA ALA A 208 -15.92 8.18 -1.67
C ALA A 208 -15.06 6.97 -2.08
N ASP A 209 -15.08 6.66 -3.37
CA ASP A 209 -14.30 5.59 -4.00
C ASP A 209 -13.05 6.22 -4.64
N GLU A 210 -11.93 6.21 -3.93
CA GLU A 210 -10.71 6.91 -4.35
C GLU A 210 -9.45 6.21 -3.82
N SER A 211 -8.39 6.19 -4.62
CA SER A 211 -7.10 5.66 -4.17
C SER A 211 -6.38 6.64 -3.24
N VAL A 212 -5.49 6.13 -2.39
CA VAL A 212 -4.67 6.96 -1.50
C VAL A 212 -3.73 7.90 -2.25
N ASP A 213 -3.33 7.50 -3.45
CA ASP A 213 -2.50 8.30 -4.35
C ASP A 213 -3.18 9.64 -4.62
N TYR A 214 -4.41 9.61 -5.16
CA TYR A 214 -5.21 10.80 -5.42
C TYR A 214 -5.68 11.49 -4.14
N ALA A 215 -6.15 10.73 -3.16
CA ALA A 215 -6.75 11.31 -1.96
C ALA A 215 -5.75 12.10 -1.10
N VAL A 216 -4.48 11.67 -1.09
CA VAL A 216 -3.47 12.21 -0.16
C VAL A 216 -2.13 12.46 -0.84
N MET A 217 -1.55 11.46 -1.51
CA MET A 217 -0.15 11.52 -1.93
C MET A 217 0.11 12.63 -2.97
N GLU A 218 -0.82 12.89 -3.89
CA GLU A 218 -0.70 13.97 -4.87
C GLU A 218 -0.77 15.38 -4.28
N HIS A 219 -1.30 15.52 -3.06
CA HIS A 219 -1.63 16.80 -2.46
C HIS A 219 -0.78 17.14 -1.22
N THR A 220 -0.02 16.17 -0.70
CA THR A 220 0.73 16.31 0.55
C THR A 220 2.14 16.84 0.33
N ASP A 221 2.56 17.76 1.19
CA ASP A 221 3.95 18.24 1.26
C ASP A 221 4.86 17.30 2.10
N LEU A 222 4.28 16.24 2.67
CA LEU A 222 5.00 15.26 3.50
C LEU A 222 5.48 14.04 2.71
N GLY A 223 5.15 13.97 1.42
CA GLY A 223 5.46 12.86 0.53
C GLY A 223 6.97 12.67 0.32
N LEU A 224 7.42 11.42 0.37
CA LEU A 224 8.78 11.01 0.09
C LEU A 224 8.77 9.66 -0.64
N VAL A 225 9.69 9.46 -1.58
CA VAL A 225 9.86 8.18 -2.26
C VAL A 225 11.19 7.53 -1.86
N VAL A 226 11.16 6.26 -1.48
CA VAL A 226 12.34 5.42 -1.27
C VAL A 226 12.46 4.47 -2.47
N PRO A 227 13.59 4.48 -3.21
CA PRO A 227 13.81 3.52 -4.27
C PRO A 227 13.82 2.08 -3.74
N LEU A 228 13.20 1.17 -4.49
CA LEU A 228 13.15 -0.24 -4.19
C LEU A 228 13.57 -1.04 -5.43
N ASP A 229 14.74 -1.65 -5.35
CA ASP A 229 15.23 -2.61 -6.32
C ASP A 229 15.18 -4.01 -5.70
N ALA A 230 14.04 -4.68 -5.83
CA ALA A 230 13.79 -5.98 -5.19
C ALA A 230 13.14 -7.00 -6.14
N GLY A 231 13.28 -6.80 -7.46
CA GLY A 231 12.57 -7.60 -8.46
C GLY A 231 11.05 -7.56 -8.26
N TRP A 232 10.51 -6.35 -8.08
CA TRP A 232 9.08 -6.14 -7.87
C TRP A 232 8.30 -6.37 -9.17
N ASN A 233 7.11 -6.95 -9.04
CA ASN A 233 6.15 -7.12 -10.13
C ASN A 233 4.72 -7.08 -9.56
N ASP A 234 3.83 -6.30 -10.17
CA ASP A 234 2.44 -6.14 -9.72
C ASP A 234 1.51 -7.31 -10.15
N LEU A 235 2.00 -8.20 -11.02
CA LEU A 235 1.26 -9.33 -11.58
C LEU A 235 -0.07 -8.93 -12.24
N GLY A 236 -0.19 -7.68 -12.72
CA GLY A 236 -1.42 -7.10 -13.27
C GLY A 236 -1.83 -7.67 -14.64
N SER A 237 -0.98 -8.47 -15.29
CA SER A 237 -1.24 -9.06 -16.60
C SER A 237 -0.75 -10.52 -16.71
N TRP A 238 -1.29 -11.27 -17.67
CA TRP A 238 -0.81 -12.64 -17.95
C TRP A 238 0.67 -12.68 -18.35
N ALA A 239 1.19 -11.61 -18.98
CA ALA A 239 2.62 -11.46 -19.27
C ALA A 239 3.42 -11.32 -17.97
N ALA A 240 2.93 -10.53 -17.01
CA ALA A 240 3.54 -10.37 -15.70
C ALA A 240 3.58 -11.68 -14.89
N ILE A 241 2.58 -12.56 -15.06
CA ILE A 241 2.57 -13.91 -14.45
C ILE A 241 3.61 -14.83 -15.11
N TRP A 242 3.77 -14.74 -16.44
CA TRP A 242 4.77 -15.52 -17.19
C TRP A 242 6.20 -15.16 -16.75
N ASP A 243 6.48 -13.87 -16.56
CA ASP A 243 7.80 -13.37 -16.12
C ASP A 243 8.22 -13.86 -14.72
N VAL A 244 7.26 -14.26 -13.88
CA VAL A 244 7.48 -14.71 -12.49
C VAL A 244 7.43 -16.24 -12.36
N GLY A 245 7.06 -16.96 -13.43
CA GLY A 245 6.98 -18.42 -13.47
C GLY A 245 8.29 -19.12 -13.88
N PRO A 246 8.49 -20.39 -13.47
CA PRO A 246 9.51 -21.21 -14.10
C PRO A 246 9.18 -21.33 -15.59
N HIS A 247 10.14 -20.96 -16.43
CA HIS A 247 9.99 -21.10 -17.88
C HIS A 247 10.25 -22.58 -18.23
N ASP A 248 9.32 -23.22 -18.93
CA ASP A 248 9.55 -24.56 -19.46
C ASP A 248 10.65 -24.50 -20.53
N GLU A 249 11.74 -25.27 -20.34
CA GLU A 249 12.91 -25.30 -21.24
C GLU A 249 12.66 -25.97 -22.61
N ASN A 250 11.42 -26.22 -23.01
CA ASN A 250 11.11 -26.90 -24.27
C ASN A 250 10.16 -26.08 -25.14
N ALA A 251 10.74 -25.27 -26.02
CA ALA A 251 10.12 -24.79 -27.26
C ALA A 251 11.05 -25.06 -28.45
#